data_AF-A0A381RTU5-F1
#
_entry.id   AF-A0A381RTU5-F1
#
_cell.length_a   1.000
_cell.length_b   1.000
_cell.length_c   1.000
_cell.angle_alpha   90.00
_cell.angle_beta   90.00
_cell.angle_gamma   90.00
#
_symmetry.space_group_name_H-M   'P 1'
#
loop_
_entity.id
_entity.type
_entity.pdbx_description
1 polymer ?
#
loop_
_entity_poly.entity_id
_entity_poly.type
_entity_poly.pdbx_seq_one_letter_code
_entity_poly.pdbx_strand_id
1 'polypeptide(L)'
;MPQPECKGLTLLTDVMINATVCKLGPRVGQITVPYSDDIEIVLDVAETIQRRLPDPHSHWNGFWNNNQFHNRGLEDDRHLETWVRNSKTGANTKVCIAATGSSVPAIDDCVSFVLWAEAGFPYPPHTLEDRILYVRDPEHYETKERRARLAREEAQRAELLRMDLSRKKSLAQHSALLELELECRRVRNLGWHELIAEHESAGPPTDAISSALYDLRITLLSLPAPGIQ
;
A
#
# COMPACT_ATOMS: atom_id res chain seq x y z
N MET A 1 14.22 6.97 35.54
CA MET A 1 13.09 7.25 34.63
C MET A 1 12.97 8.78 34.49
N PRO A 2 12.74 9.34 33.29
CA PRO A 2 12.60 10.79 33.11
C PRO A 2 11.43 11.36 33.91
N GLN A 3 11.54 12.62 34.36
CA GLN A 3 10.48 13.31 35.12
C GLN A 3 9.08 13.28 34.48
N PRO A 4 8.89 13.46 33.14
CA PRO A 4 7.56 13.37 32.55
C PRO A 4 6.93 11.98 32.70
N GLU A 5 7.71 10.90 32.50
CA GLU A 5 7.24 9.53 32.70
C GLU A 5 6.85 9.26 34.16
N CYS A 6 7.57 9.82 35.13
CA CYS A 6 7.23 9.68 36.55
C CYS A 6 5.89 10.32 36.90
N LYS A 7 5.58 11.51 36.34
CA LYS A 7 4.28 12.18 36.55
C LYS A 7 3.15 11.40 35.89
N GLY A 8 3.37 10.91 34.67
CA GLY A 8 2.42 10.04 33.99
C GLY A 8 2.12 8.78 34.81
N LEU A 9 3.13 8.18 35.48
CA LEU A 9 2.94 6.95 36.26
C LEU A 9 1.97 7.15 37.44
N THR A 10 1.99 8.33 38.08
CA THR A 10 1.00 8.67 39.11
C THR A 10 -0.41 8.70 38.52
N LEU A 11 -0.59 9.35 37.36
CA LEU A 11 -1.88 9.39 36.67
C LEU A 11 -2.34 7.98 36.25
N LEU A 12 -1.45 7.15 35.70
CA LEU A 12 -1.75 5.77 35.35
C LEU A 12 -2.19 4.96 36.57
N THR A 13 -1.55 5.17 37.72
CA THR A 13 -1.93 4.50 38.97
C THR A 13 -3.33 4.92 39.41
N ASP A 14 -3.64 6.22 39.38
CA ASP A 14 -4.96 6.74 39.73
C ASP A 14 -6.05 6.23 38.78
N VAL A 15 -5.78 6.19 37.48
CA VAL A 15 -6.71 5.64 36.48
C VAL A 15 -6.91 4.14 36.70
N MET A 16 -5.84 3.38 36.95
CA MET A 16 -5.91 1.95 37.21
C MET A 16 -6.66 1.60 38.50
N ILE A 17 -6.59 2.45 39.55
CA ILE A 17 -7.37 2.26 40.79
C ILE A 17 -8.87 2.38 40.53
N ASN A 18 -9.27 3.25 39.59
CA ASN A 18 -10.66 3.49 39.25
C ASN A 18 -11.16 2.66 38.06
N ALA A 19 -10.27 1.96 37.36
CA ALA A 19 -10.58 1.11 36.22
C ALA A 19 -11.39 -0.11 36.67
N THR A 20 -12.46 -0.43 35.93
CA THR A 20 -13.35 -1.55 36.26
C THR A 20 -13.04 -2.79 35.42
N VAL A 21 -12.47 -2.60 34.23
CA VAL A 21 -12.21 -3.63 33.23
C VAL A 21 -10.76 -4.08 33.26
N CYS A 22 -9.84 -3.14 33.53
CA CYS A 22 -8.40 -3.39 33.48
C CYS A 22 -7.88 -4.13 34.73
N LYS A 23 -6.94 -5.06 34.53
CA LYS A 23 -6.32 -5.86 35.60
C LYS A 23 -4.80 -5.81 35.48
N LEU A 24 -4.10 -6.02 36.60
CA LEU A 24 -2.66 -6.25 36.56
C LEU A 24 -2.35 -7.53 35.77
N GLY A 25 -1.39 -7.42 34.87
CA GLY A 25 -0.97 -8.51 34.01
C GLY A 25 -0.15 -9.57 34.74
N PRO A 26 0.16 -10.68 34.06
CA PRO A 26 0.89 -11.81 34.65
C PRO A 26 2.34 -11.48 35.00
N ARG A 27 2.91 -10.43 34.41
CA ARG A 27 4.25 -9.93 34.72
C ARG A 27 4.18 -8.49 35.25
N VAL A 28 5.19 -8.12 36.04
CA VAL A 28 5.35 -6.75 36.53
C VAL A 28 5.42 -5.79 35.34
N GLY A 29 4.65 -4.70 35.41
CA GLY A 29 4.61 -3.70 34.34
C GLY A 29 3.64 -4.02 33.20
N GLN A 30 2.81 -5.05 33.34
CA GLN A 30 1.78 -5.39 32.35
C GLN A 30 0.38 -5.04 32.84
N ILE A 31 -0.48 -4.66 31.90
CA ILE A 31 -1.91 -4.43 32.10
C ILE A 31 -2.65 -5.39 31.18
N THR A 32 -3.55 -6.19 31.73
CA THR A 32 -4.41 -7.11 30.97
C THR A 32 -5.83 -6.58 30.95
N VAL A 33 -6.44 -6.56 29.78
CA VAL A 33 -7.81 -6.10 29.55
C VAL A 33 -8.61 -7.20 28.83
N PRO A 34 -9.76 -7.63 29.36
CA PRO A 34 -10.66 -8.50 28.60
C PRO A 34 -11.27 -7.73 27.43
N TYR A 35 -11.18 -8.29 26.22
CA TYR A 35 -11.81 -7.76 25.01
C TYR A 35 -13.13 -8.48 24.72
N SER A 36 -13.14 -9.81 24.89
CA SER A 36 -14.33 -10.67 24.79
C SER A 36 -14.16 -11.90 25.69
N ASP A 37 -15.18 -12.76 25.78
CA ASP A 37 -15.17 -13.95 26.66
C ASP A 37 -13.94 -14.86 26.51
N ASP A 38 -13.36 -14.89 25.32
CA ASP A 38 -12.23 -15.73 24.93
C ASP A 38 -10.94 -14.94 24.64
N ILE A 39 -10.98 -13.60 24.61
CA ILE A 39 -9.85 -12.77 24.16
C ILE A 39 -9.49 -11.72 25.21
N GLU A 40 -8.19 -11.64 25.48
CA GLU A 40 -7.58 -10.63 26.33
C GLU A 40 -6.50 -9.88 25.56
N ILE A 41 -6.40 -8.57 25.80
CA ILE A 41 -5.34 -7.71 25.27
C ILE A 41 -4.42 -7.36 26.43
N VAL A 42 -3.13 -7.59 26.24
CA VAL A 42 -2.09 -7.30 27.23
C VAL A 42 -1.23 -6.15 26.72
N LEU A 43 -1.15 -5.07 27.49
CA LEU A 43 -0.23 -3.97 27.30
C LEU A 43 1.00 -4.16 28.20
N ASP A 44 2.20 -4.14 27.61
CA ASP A 44 3.46 -4.10 28.34
C ASP A 44 3.92 -2.65 28.48
N VAL A 45 3.58 -2.04 29.62
CA VAL A 45 3.90 -0.65 29.94
C VAL A 45 5.41 -0.46 30.05
N ALA A 46 6.11 -1.43 30.65
CA ALA A 46 7.55 -1.35 30.83
C ALA A 46 8.30 -1.41 29.48
N GLU A 47 7.94 -2.36 28.60
CA GLU A 47 8.52 -2.48 27.26
C GLU A 47 8.19 -1.25 26.40
N THR A 48 6.96 -0.71 26.51
CA THR A 48 6.54 0.52 25.82
C THR A 48 7.40 1.73 26.22
N ILE A 49 7.65 1.94 27.51
CA ILE A 49 8.55 3.00 27.98
C ILE A 49 9.97 2.75 27.49
N GLN A 50 10.48 1.53 27.67
CA GLN A 50 11.86 1.19 27.29
C GLN A 50 12.13 1.41 25.80
N ARG A 51 11.12 1.18 24.96
CA ARG A 51 11.20 1.40 23.51
C ARG A 51 11.35 2.89 23.14
N ARG A 52 10.71 3.79 23.90
CA ARG A 52 10.77 5.23 23.65
C ARG A 52 11.93 5.93 24.36
N LEU A 53 12.56 5.30 25.34
CA LEU A 53 13.77 5.83 25.94
C LEU A 53 14.94 5.72 24.94
N PRO A 54 15.72 6.80 24.74
CA PRO A 54 16.94 6.74 23.93
C PRO A 54 17.93 5.74 24.55
N ASP A 55 18.61 4.95 23.72
CA ASP A 55 19.61 3.99 24.19
C ASP A 55 20.75 4.74 24.91
N PRO A 56 21.05 4.43 26.18
CA PRO A 56 22.19 5.02 26.90
C PRO A 56 23.54 4.80 26.19
N HIS A 57 23.64 3.85 25.27
CA HIS A 57 24.86 3.53 24.53
C HIS A 57 24.92 4.13 23.11
N SER A 58 23.96 4.98 22.73
CA SER A 58 23.85 5.57 21.38
C SER A 58 25.07 6.39 20.93
N HIS A 59 26.00 6.73 21.83
CA HIS A 59 27.19 7.53 21.50
C HIS A 59 28.34 6.72 20.88
N TRP A 60 28.27 5.38 20.91
CA TRP A 60 29.37 4.53 20.42
C TRP A 60 28.83 3.39 19.54
N ASN A 61 29.12 3.46 18.24
CA ASN A 61 29.09 2.36 17.25
C ASN A 61 27.90 2.31 16.26
N GLY A 62 27.79 3.34 15.40
CA GLY A 62 26.95 3.30 14.19
C GLY A 62 27.50 2.44 13.03
N PHE A 63 28.22 1.34 13.30
CA PHE A 63 28.91 0.57 12.23
C PHE A 63 28.72 -0.94 12.26
N TRP A 64 28.29 -1.55 13.38
CA TRP A 64 28.14 -3.00 13.49
C TRP A 64 27.01 -3.35 14.45
N ASN A 65 25.76 -3.36 14.02
CA ASN A 65 24.73 -4.15 14.72
C ASN A 65 23.58 -4.47 13.77
N ASN A 66 23.44 -5.76 13.47
CA ASN A 66 22.40 -6.37 12.65
C ASN A 66 21.00 -5.82 13.00
N ASN A 67 20.40 -5.01 12.12
CA ASN A 67 18.97 -4.78 11.79
C ASN A 67 17.82 -5.02 12.83
N GLN A 68 18.09 -5.22 14.12
CA GLN A 68 17.08 -5.53 15.16
C GLN A 68 16.83 -4.37 16.12
N PHE A 69 17.67 -3.32 16.12
CA PHE A 69 17.65 -2.27 17.14
C PHE A 69 17.40 -0.84 16.61
N HIS A 70 17.10 -0.66 15.31
CA HIS A 70 17.07 0.69 14.70
C HIS A 70 15.84 1.56 15.03
N ASN A 71 14.89 1.11 15.84
CA ASN A 71 13.65 1.85 16.12
C ASN A 71 13.46 2.17 17.62
N ARG A 72 14.52 2.27 18.42
CA ARG A 72 14.38 2.80 19.80
C ARG A 72 14.61 4.31 19.82
N GLY A 73 13.76 5.03 20.55
CA GLY A 73 13.91 6.48 20.76
C GLY A 73 13.71 7.35 19.51
N LEU A 74 12.99 6.86 18.48
CA LEU A 74 12.51 7.75 17.41
C LEU A 74 11.46 8.69 18.01
N GLU A 75 11.58 10.00 17.76
CA GLU A 75 10.70 11.04 18.32
C GLU A 75 9.20 10.79 18.04
N ASP A 76 8.90 10.01 17.01
CA ASP A 76 7.56 9.65 16.55
C ASP A 76 7.17 8.17 16.81
N ASP A 77 8.01 7.35 17.46
CA ASP A 77 7.62 5.95 17.77
C ASP A 77 6.60 5.92 18.91
N ARG A 78 5.32 6.02 18.53
CA ARG A 78 4.17 5.92 19.42
C ARG A 78 3.53 4.54 19.45
N HIS A 79 4.29 3.48 19.11
CA HIS A 79 3.81 2.12 19.24
C HIS A 79 3.68 1.71 20.71
N LEU A 80 2.60 0.99 21.00
CA LEU A 80 2.36 0.31 22.25
C LEU A 80 2.79 -1.16 22.11
N GLU A 81 3.59 -1.65 23.05
CA GLU A 81 3.94 -3.06 23.11
C GLU A 81 2.75 -3.85 23.62
N THR A 82 2.01 -4.44 22.69
CA THR A 82 0.71 -5.07 22.97
C THR A 82 0.64 -6.47 22.38
N TRP A 83 -0.10 -7.34 23.06
CA TRP A 83 -0.29 -8.73 22.68
C TRP A 83 -1.77 -9.10 22.80
N VAL A 84 -2.25 -9.92 21.88
CA VAL A 84 -3.57 -10.54 21.97
C VAL A 84 -3.39 -11.97 22.46
N ARG A 85 -4.21 -12.39 23.41
CA ARG A 85 -4.20 -13.74 23.98
C ARG A 85 -5.61 -14.33 23.97
N ASN A 86 -5.71 -15.60 23.57
CA ASN A 86 -6.89 -16.40 23.78
C ASN A 86 -6.85 -17.00 25.19
N SER A 87 -7.82 -16.67 26.04
CA SER A 87 -7.88 -17.19 27.40
C SER A 87 -8.21 -18.69 27.46
N LYS A 88 -8.87 -19.23 26.42
CA LYS A 88 -9.30 -20.64 26.34
C LYS A 88 -8.23 -21.55 25.75
N THR A 89 -7.57 -21.11 24.68
CA THR A 89 -6.56 -21.93 23.97
C THR A 89 -5.12 -21.63 24.40
N GLY A 90 -4.88 -20.48 25.06
CA GLY A 90 -3.55 -20.00 25.42
C GLY A 90 -2.74 -19.44 24.25
N ALA A 91 -3.27 -19.47 23.02
CA ALA A 91 -2.64 -18.87 21.86
C ALA A 91 -2.44 -17.36 22.07
N ASN A 92 -1.28 -16.84 21.69
CA ASN A 92 -1.01 -15.42 21.77
C ASN A 92 -0.21 -14.92 20.56
N THR A 93 -0.29 -13.62 20.30
CA THR A 93 0.49 -12.98 19.23
C THR A 93 0.70 -11.50 19.56
N LYS A 94 1.82 -10.93 19.08
CA LYS A 94 2.06 -9.47 19.16
C LYS A 94 1.08 -8.74 18.24
N VAL A 95 0.55 -7.62 18.72
CA VAL A 95 -0.27 -6.70 17.93
C VAL A 95 0.39 -5.33 17.87
N CYS A 96 0.26 -4.69 16.72
CA CYS A 96 0.77 -3.35 16.50
C CYS A 96 -0.36 -2.34 16.72
N ILE A 97 -0.29 -1.61 17.83
CA ILE A 97 -1.18 -0.48 18.12
C ILE A 97 -0.29 0.76 18.24
N ALA A 98 -0.64 1.82 17.52
CA ALA A 98 0.08 3.09 17.59
C ALA A 98 -0.90 4.20 17.97
N ALA A 99 -0.51 5.04 18.92
CA ALA A 99 -1.28 6.23 19.23
C ALA A 99 -1.14 7.27 18.11
N THR A 100 -2.19 8.06 17.88
CA THR A 100 -2.21 9.13 16.87
C THR A 100 -2.11 10.50 17.53
N GLY A 101 -1.66 11.51 16.79
CA GLY A 101 -1.51 12.89 17.28
C GLY A 101 -0.09 13.26 17.73
N SER A 102 0.02 14.30 18.55
CA SER A 102 1.30 14.91 18.96
C SER A 102 2.16 13.99 19.83
N SER A 103 3.48 14.25 19.85
CA SER A 103 4.42 13.55 20.74
C SER A 103 4.05 13.78 22.21
N VAL A 104 3.87 12.68 22.94
CA VAL A 104 3.56 12.64 24.38
C VAL A 104 4.39 11.54 25.05
N PRO A 105 4.61 11.62 26.38
CA PRO A 105 5.27 10.55 27.14
C PRO A 105 4.65 9.17 26.88
N ALA A 106 5.47 8.11 27.00
CA ALA A 106 5.02 6.73 26.78
C ALA A 106 3.87 6.36 27.72
N ILE A 107 3.93 6.81 28.97
CA ILE A 107 2.87 6.56 29.95
C ILE A 107 1.53 7.20 29.54
N ASP A 108 1.52 8.37 28.91
CA ASP A 108 0.25 9.03 28.53
C ASP A 108 -0.52 8.18 27.48
N ASP A 109 0.21 7.48 26.61
CA ASP A 109 -0.38 6.53 25.67
C ASP A 109 -0.85 5.25 26.37
N CYS A 110 -0.17 4.82 27.43
CA CYS A 110 -0.63 3.71 28.26
C CYS A 110 -1.91 4.08 29.03
N VAL A 111 -2.02 5.30 29.55
CA VAL A 111 -3.24 5.83 30.17
C VAL A 111 -4.37 5.88 29.14
N SER A 112 -4.09 6.39 27.94
CA SER A 112 -5.06 6.44 26.85
C SER A 112 -5.57 5.06 26.47
N PHE A 113 -4.68 4.05 26.45
CA PHE A 113 -5.07 2.66 26.24
C PHE A 113 -6.03 2.14 27.33
N VAL A 114 -5.77 2.43 28.61
CA VAL A 114 -6.65 2.03 29.72
C VAL A 114 -8.02 2.70 29.59
N LEU A 115 -8.08 3.99 29.27
CA LEU A 115 -9.35 4.69 29.05
C LEU A 115 -10.11 4.14 27.83
N TRP A 116 -9.39 3.81 26.76
CA TRP A 116 -9.94 3.20 25.56
C TRP A 116 -10.52 1.80 25.83
N ALA A 117 -9.84 1.03 26.68
CA ALA A 117 -10.31 -0.25 27.21
C ALA A 117 -11.59 -0.11 28.04
N GLU A 118 -11.66 0.84 28.97
CA GLU A 118 -12.87 1.11 29.76
C GLU A 118 -14.07 1.52 28.89
N ALA A 119 -13.81 2.18 27.76
CA ALA A 119 -14.84 2.51 26.78
C ALA A 119 -15.28 1.30 25.90
N GLY A 120 -14.68 0.13 26.10
CA GLY A 120 -14.98 -1.09 25.34
C GLY A 120 -14.32 -1.14 23.96
N PHE A 121 -13.16 -0.50 23.79
CA PHE A 121 -12.40 -0.45 22.54
C PHE A 121 -13.21 0.03 21.32
N PRO A 122 -13.81 1.24 21.37
CA PRO A 122 -14.49 1.79 20.21
C PRO A 122 -13.52 1.94 19.03
N TYR A 123 -13.96 1.51 17.83
CA TYR A 123 -13.21 1.60 16.57
C TYR A 123 -11.78 0.99 16.64
N PRO A 124 -11.65 -0.33 16.86
CA PRO A 124 -10.35 -0.98 16.92
C PRO A 124 -9.58 -0.86 15.60
N PRO A 125 -8.25 -0.68 15.64
CA PRO A 125 -7.45 -0.66 14.42
C PRO A 125 -7.51 -2.03 13.76
N HIS A 126 -7.50 -2.07 12.42
CA HIS A 126 -7.54 -3.33 11.67
C HIS A 126 -6.42 -4.31 12.05
N THR A 127 -5.26 -3.80 12.48
CA THR A 127 -4.17 -4.64 13.00
C THR A 127 -4.59 -5.44 14.23
N LEU A 128 -5.42 -4.88 15.11
CA LEU A 128 -5.96 -5.58 16.27
C LEU A 128 -7.02 -6.60 15.86
N GLU A 129 -7.98 -6.22 15.02
CA GLU A 129 -9.01 -7.13 14.52
C GLU A 129 -8.41 -8.36 13.81
N ASP A 130 -7.38 -8.13 12.99
CA ASP A 130 -6.66 -9.16 12.26
C ASP A 130 -5.95 -10.15 13.20
N ARG A 131 -5.26 -9.64 14.23
CA ARG A 131 -4.61 -10.48 15.24
C ARG A 131 -5.59 -11.21 16.14
N ILE A 132 -6.76 -10.62 16.43
CA ILE A 132 -7.85 -11.31 17.13
C ILE A 132 -8.37 -12.48 16.30
N LEU A 133 -8.59 -12.28 14.99
CA LEU A 133 -9.01 -13.36 14.10
C LEU A 133 -7.98 -14.50 14.07
N TYR A 134 -6.69 -14.17 13.96
CA TYR A 134 -5.59 -15.14 14.00
C TYR A 134 -5.59 -15.99 15.27
N VAL A 135 -5.76 -15.37 16.43
CA VAL A 135 -5.71 -16.03 17.74
C VAL A 135 -6.99 -16.82 18.05
N ARG A 136 -8.13 -16.42 17.47
CA ARG A 136 -9.42 -17.10 17.63
C ARG A 136 -9.56 -18.31 16.71
N ASP A 137 -9.20 -18.16 15.45
CA ASP A 137 -9.30 -19.20 14.43
C ASP A 137 -8.12 -19.14 13.45
N PRO A 138 -7.00 -19.82 13.78
CA PRO A 138 -5.81 -19.83 12.94
C PRO A 138 -6.07 -20.42 11.54
N GLU A 139 -6.89 -21.47 11.42
CA GLU A 139 -7.14 -22.14 10.14
C GLU A 139 -7.95 -21.25 9.18
N HIS A 140 -8.97 -20.58 9.72
CA HIS A 140 -9.74 -19.61 8.96
C HIS A 140 -8.86 -18.43 8.53
N TYR A 141 -8.03 -17.92 9.44
CA TYR A 141 -7.10 -16.85 9.16
C TYR A 141 -6.15 -17.22 8.01
N GLU A 142 -5.50 -18.38 8.06
CA GLU A 142 -4.58 -18.85 7.02
C GLU A 142 -5.29 -19.01 5.66
N THR A 143 -6.53 -19.50 5.67
CA THR A 143 -7.33 -19.64 4.46
C THR A 143 -7.66 -18.28 3.84
N LYS A 144 -8.04 -17.29 4.67
CA LYS A 144 -8.31 -15.91 4.24
C LYS A 144 -7.06 -15.25 3.66
N GLU A 145 -5.92 -15.38 4.35
CA GLU A 145 -4.60 -14.89 3.91
C GLU A 145 -4.21 -15.50 2.55
N ARG A 146 -4.37 -16.82 2.40
CA ARG A 146 -4.06 -17.53 1.14
C ARG A 146 -4.92 -17.04 -0.01
N ARG A 147 -6.23 -16.87 0.22
CA ARG A 147 -7.16 -16.32 -0.78
C ARG A 147 -6.79 -14.89 -1.16
N ALA A 148 -6.48 -14.04 -0.18
CA ALA A 148 -6.06 -12.66 -0.42
C ALA A 148 -4.73 -12.57 -1.19
N ARG A 149 -3.80 -13.48 -0.93
CA ARG A 149 -2.54 -13.57 -1.68
C ARG A 149 -2.79 -13.97 -3.14
N LEU A 150 -3.57 -15.02 -3.38
CA LEU A 150 -3.91 -15.46 -4.73
C LEU A 150 -4.64 -14.37 -5.53
N ALA A 151 -5.60 -13.69 -4.92
CA ALA A 151 -6.31 -12.58 -5.55
C ALA A 151 -5.37 -11.42 -5.92
N ARG A 152 -4.38 -11.10 -5.06
CA ARG A 152 -3.37 -10.08 -5.36
C ARG A 152 -2.47 -10.50 -6.52
N GLU A 153 -2.01 -11.75 -6.54
CA GLU A 153 -1.19 -12.28 -7.64
C GLU A 153 -1.96 -12.27 -8.96
N GLU A 154 -3.23 -12.68 -8.96
CA GLU A 154 -4.10 -12.65 -10.14
C GLU A 154 -4.32 -11.21 -10.64
N ALA A 155 -4.61 -10.27 -9.73
CA ALA A 155 -4.79 -8.86 -10.07
C ALA A 155 -3.51 -8.26 -10.68
N GLN A 156 -2.33 -8.57 -10.11
CA GLN A 156 -1.04 -8.13 -10.64
C GLN A 156 -0.78 -8.70 -12.04
N ARG A 157 -1.05 -9.99 -12.25
CA ARG A 157 -0.91 -10.63 -13.58
C ARG A 157 -1.86 -9.99 -14.59
N ALA A 158 -3.11 -9.75 -14.21
CA ALA A 158 -4.09 -9.11 -15.08
C ALA A 158 -3.66 -7.68 -15.47
N GLU A 159 -3.08 -6.93 -14.53
CA GLU A 159 -2.60 -5.58 -14.80
C GLU A 159 -1.40 -5.57 -15.74
N LEU A 160 -0.41 -6.45 -15.52
CA LEU A 160 0.73 -6.59 -16.42
C LEU A 160 0.29 -6.94 -17.85
N LEU A 161 -0.67 -7.86 -18.00
CA LEU A 161 -1.25 -8.20 -19.30
C LEU A 161 -1.94 -7.00 -19.96
N ARG A 162 -2.68 -6.20 -19.19
CA ARG A 162 -3.31 -4.96 -19.70
C ARG A 162 -2.28 -3.95 -20.18
N MET A 163 -1.22 -3.73 -19.40
CA MET A 163 -0.14 -2.84 -19.77
C MET A 163 0.57 -3.30 -21.05
N ASP A 164 0.84 -4.60 -21.18
CA ASP A 164 1.49 -5.16 -22.37
C ASP A 164 0.60 -5.07 -23.61
N LEU A 165 -0.70 -5.35 -23.48
CA LEU A 165 -1.66 -5.16 -24.58
C LEU A 165 -1.73 -3.70 -25.02
N SER A 166 -1.77 -2.77 -24.06
CA SER A 166 -1.76 -1.33 -24.34
C SER A 166 -0.48 -0.93 -25.08
N ARG A 167 0.69 -1.38 -24.62
CA ARG A 167 1.98 -1.13 -25.29
C ARG A 167 1.99 -1.65 -26.72
N LYS A 168 1.55 -2.90 -26.94
CA LYS A 168 1.48 -3.51 -28.27
C LYS A 168 0.55 -2.73 -29.21
N LYS A 169 -0.60 -2.28 -28.71
CA LYS A 169 -1.54 -1.46 -29.48
C LYS A 169 -0.92 -0.12 -29.89
N SER A 170 -0.26 0.58 -28.96
CA SER A 170 0.41 1.85 -29.26
C SER A 170 1.55 1.68 -30.28
N LEU A 171 2.33 0.61 -30.17
CA LEU A 171 3.38 0.28 -31.14
C LEU A 171 2.80 0.00 -32.53
N ALA A 172 1.73 -0.80 -32.61
CA ALA A 172 1.06 -1.09 -33.87
C ALA A 172 0.47 0.18 -34.51
N GLN A 173 -0.15 1.06 -33.72
CA GLN A 173 -0.65 2.34 -34.20
C GLN A 173 0.46 3.24 -34.73
N HIS A 174 1.56 3.37 -33.99
CA HIS A 174 2.71 4.15 -34.42
C HIS A 174 3.33 3.59 -35.70
N SER A 175 3.47 2.27 -35.81
CA SER A 175 3.96 1.60 -37.02
C SER A 175 3.06 1.88 -38.22
N ALA A 176 1.73 1.77 -38.06
CA ALA A 176 0.78 2.03 -39.15
C ALA A 176 0.78 3.49 -39.60
N LEU A 177 0.96 4.44 -38.67
CA LEU A 177 1.10 5.87 -39.01
C LEU A 177 2.36 6.15 -39.81
N LEU A 178 3.50 5.56 -39.43
CA LEU A 178 4.75 5.68 -40.19
C LEU A 178 4.62 5.09 -41.59
N GLU A 179 4.02 3.91 -41.71
CA GLU A 179 3.78 3.26 -43.00
C GLU A 179 2.92 4.12 -43.92
N LEU A 180 1.81 4.66 -43.39
CA LEU A 180 0.96 5.58 -44.13
C LEU A 180 1.73 6.84 -44.58
N GLU A 181 2.57 7.41 -43.70
CA GLU A 181 3.36 8.59 -44.04
C GLU A 181 4.39 8.30 -45.16
N LEU A 182 5.07 7.16 -45.09
CA LEU A 182 6.00 6.73 -46.14
C LEU A 182 5.29 6.52 -47.47
N GLU A 183 4.13 5.88 -47.49
CA GLU A 183 3.32 5.71 -48.70
C GLU A 183 2.81 7.05 -49.24
N CYS A 184 2.35 7.96 -48.38
CA CYS A 184 1.98 9.32 -48.78
C CYS A 184 3.15 10.04 -49.46
N ARG A 185 4.36 9.90 -48.93
CA ARG A 185 5.58 10.49 -49.53
C ARG A 185 5.91 9.83 -50.87
N ARG A 186 5.80 8.50 -50.98
CA ARG A 186 6.00 7.77 -52.25
C ARG A 186 5.04 8.28 -53.32
N VAL A 187 3.74 8.33 -53.01
CA VAL A 187 2.70 8.79 -53.94
C VAL A 187 2.93 10.23 -54.39
N ARG A 188 3.32 11.13 -53.48
CA ARG A 188 3.65 12.53 -53.81
C ARG A 188 4.86 12.67 -54.75
N ASN A 189 5.75 11.68 -54.76
CA ASN A 189 6.95 11.68 -55.59
C ASN A 189 6.76 10.98 -56.94
N LEU A 190 5.58 10.42 -57.22
CA LEU A 190 5.29 9.80 -58.53
C LEU A 190 5.21 10.86 -59.63
N GLY A 191 5.65 10.49 -60.84
CA GLY A 191 5.39 11.28 -62.03
C GLY A 191 3.91 11.27 -62.42
N TRP A 192 3.45 12.28 -63.18
CA TRP A 192 2.02 12.39 -63.57
C TRP A 192 1.45 11.15 -64.25
N HIS A 193 2.21 10.53 -65.16
CA HIS A 193 1.77 9.31 -65.85
C HIS A 193 1.67 8.11 -64.90
N GLU A 194 2.60 8.00 -63.95
CA GLU A 194 2.63 6.93 -62.95
C GLU A 194 1.48 7.10 -61.95
N LEU A 195 1.18 8.33 -61.54
CA LEU A 195 0.08 8.65 -60.64
C LEU A 195 -1.28 8.31 -61.24
N ILE A 196 -1.50 8.63 -62.53
CA ILE A 196 -2.74 8.28 -63.25
C ILE A 196 -2.87 6.75 -63.35
N ALA A 197 -1.82 6.06 -63.79
CA ALA A 197 -1.82 4.60 -63.90
C ALA A 197 -2.09 3.89 -62.56
N GLU A 198 -1.48 4.37 -61.46
CA GLU A 198 -1.72 3.83 -60.13
C GLU A 198 -3.14 4.13 -59.61
N HIS A 199 -3.74 5.26 -59.99
CA HIS A 199 -5.13 5.56 -59.64
C HIS A 199 -6.12 4.70 -60.41
N GLU A 200 -5.92 4.52 -61.72
CA GLU A 200 -6.79 3.73 -62.60
C GLU A 200 -6.71 2.23 -62.32
N SER A 201 -5.53 1.74 -61.92
CA SER A 201 -5.35 0.32 -61.57
C SER A 201 -5.79 -0.02 -60.14
N ALA A 202 -6.01 0.98 -59.29
CA ALA A 202 -6.41 0.75 -57.91
C ALA A 202 -7.91 0.42 -57.80
N GLY A 203 -8.20 -0.68 -57.11
CA GLY A 203 -9.57 -1.03 -56.75
C GLY A 203 -10.17 -0.13 -55.67
N PRO A 204 -11.44 -0.33 -55.31
CA PRO A 204 -12.10 0.40 -54.23
C PRO A 204 -11.32 0.24 -52.91
N PRO A 205 -11.18 1.31 -52.10
CA PRO A 205 -10.43 1.23 -50.85
C PRO A 205 -11.11 0.27 -49.86
N THR A 206 -10.33 -0.66 -49.30
CA THR A 206 -10.83 -1.71 -48.37
C THR A 206 -10.55 -1.40 -46.91
N ASP A 207 -9.62 -0.47 -46.63
CA ASP A 207 -9.24 -0.06 -45.29
C ASP A 207 -8.95 1.45 -45.22
N ALA A 208 -8.73 1.96 -44.01
CA ALA A 208 -8.52 3.38 -43.77
C ALA A 208 -7.24 3.93 -44.43
N ILE A 209 -6.20 3.10 -44.59
CA ILE A 209 -4.94 3.48 -45.22
C ILE A 209 -5.16 3.64 -46.73
N SER A 210 -5.78 2.65 -47.35
CA SER A 210 -6.16 2.63 -48.77
C SER A 210 -7.10 3.79 -49.11
N SER A 211 -8.04 4.11 -48.21
CA SER A 211 -8.93 5.28 -48.35
C SER A 211 -8.14 6.59 -48.33
N ALA A 212 -7.25 6.78 -47.36
CA ALA A 212 -6.43 7.99 -47.26
C ALA A 212 -5.51 8.16 -48.49
N LEU A 213 -4.91 7.08 -49.00
CA LEU A 213 -4.09 7.10 -50.21
C LEU A 213 -4.93 7.35 -51.48
N TYR A 214 -6.16 6.84 -51.53
CA TYR A 214 -7.10 7.13 -52.62
C TYR A 214 -7.46 8.62 -52.66
N ASP A 215 -7.83 9.19 -51.52
CA ASP A 215 -8.15 10.62 -51.38
C ASP A 215 -6.94 11.51 -51.72
N LEU A 216 -5.74 11.11 -51.30
CA LEU A 216 -4.50 11.82 -51.64
C LEU A 216 -4.26 11.83 -53.16
N ARG A 217 -4.42 10.70 -53.84
CA ARG A 217 -4.24 10.60 -55.30
C ARG A 217 -5.25 11.47 -56.04
N ILE A 218 -6.52 11.46 -55.65
CA ILE A 218 -7.55 12.35 -56.21
C ILE A 218 -7.14 13.81 -56.05
N THR A 219 -6.71 14.17 -54.84
CA THR A 219 -6.29 15.55 -54.54
C THR A 219 -5.14 15.97 -55.44
N LEU A 220 -4.11 15.14 -55.59
CA LEU A 220 -2.96 15.44 -56.45
C LEU A 220 -3.33 15.52 -57.94
N LEU A 221 -4.21 14.64 -58.43
CA LEU A 221 -4.69 14.65 -59.81
C LEU A 221 -5.59 15.86 -60.13
N SER A 222 -6.20 16.47 -59.12
CA SER A 222 -7.03 17.67 -59.26
C SER A 222 -6.24 18.99 -59.29
N LEU A 223 -4.94 18.96 -58.97
CA LEU A 223 -4.07 20.14 -59.03
C LEU A 223 -3.70 20.45 -60.50
N PRO A 224 -3.56 21.74 -60.88
CA PRO A 224 -3.11 22.10 -62.22
C PRO A 224 -1.70 21.55 -62.49
N ALA A 225 -1.49 21.02 -63.69
CA ALA A 225 -0.22 20.41 -64.06
C ALA A 225 0.95 21.40 -63.84
N PRO A 226 2.02 21.00 -63.13
CA PRO A 226 3.20 21.82 -62.91
C PRO A 226 3.86 22.06 -64.27
N GLY A 227 3.80 23.31 -64.75
CA GLY A 227 4.43 23.71 -66.02
C GLY A 227 3.61 24.63 -66.93
N ILE A 228 2.44 25.13 -66.51
CA ILE A 228 1.71 26.15 -67.28
C ILE A 228 1.72 27.46 -66.48
N GLN A 229 2.78 28.25 -66.65
CA GLN A 229 2.79 29.71 -66.52
C GLN A 229 3.16 30.30 -67.86
#